data_AF-A0A955VD17-F1
#
_entry.id   AF-A0A955VD17-F1
#
_cell.length_a   1.000
_cell.length_b   1.000
_cell.length_c   1.000
_cell.angle_alpha   90.00
_cell.angle_beta   90.00
_cell.angle_gamma   90.00
#
_symmetry.space_group_name_H-M   'P 1'
#
loop_
_entity.id
_entity.type
_entity.pdbx_description
1 polymer ?
#
loop_
_entity_poly.entity_id
_entity_poly.type
_entity_poly.pdbx_seq_one_letter_code
_entity_poly.pdbx_strand_id
1 'polypeptide(L)'
;MAAPEAVTAAPGAPAKGSGVGLLMRLFWMFFGNIALIGVAGLLFRDDGEQLVELSVLYWVVVGAIIGSRWLDIFRFGGRTTEGEPATPAHLKKHATVLVPLALVVWAVAAFG
;
A
#
# COMPACT_ATOMS: atom_id res chain seq x y z
N MET A 1 31.12 -45.22 -22.42
CA MET A 1 31.61 -44.28 -21.38
C MET A 1 30.76 -43.02 -21.50
N ALA A 2 29.61 -43.00 -20.80
CA ALA A 2 28.67 -41.87 -20.85
C ALA A 2 29.16 -40.77 -19.91
N ALA A 3 29.16 -39.52 -20.38
CA ALA A 3 29.50 -38.35 -19.58
C ALA A 3 28.45 -38.17 -18.46
N PRO A 4 28.84 -37.74 -17.25
CA PRO A 4 27.88 -37.44 -16.20
C PRO A 4 27.04 -36.23 -16.61
N GLU A 5 25.72 -36.41 -16.61
CA GLU A 5 24.76 -35.33 -16.77
C GLU A 5 25.01 -34.30 -15.67
N ALA A 6 25.48 -33.13 -16.07
CA ALA A 6 25.45 -31.96 -15.22
C ALA A 6 23.98 -31.68 -14.91
N VAL A 7 23.54 -32.10 -13.73
CA VAL A 7 22.28 -31.68 -13.12
C VAL A 7 22.37 -30.17 -12.94
N THR A 8 21.99 -29.44 -13.99
CA THR A 8 21.71 -28.01 -13.94
C THR A 8 20.55 -27.84 -12.96
N ALA A 9 20.88 -27.45 -11.74
CA ALA A 9 19.89 -27.05 -10.74
C ALA A 9 18.95 -26.01 -11.38
N ALA A 10 17.65 -26.33 -11.42
CA ALA A 10 16.64 -25.48 -12.03
C ALA A 10 16.65 -24.07 -11.40
N PRO A 11 16.80 -22.99 -12.19
CA PRO A 11 16.65 -21.64 -11.69
C PRO A 11 15.16 -21.35 -11.47
N GLY A 12 14.66 -21.59 -10.26
CA GLY A 12 13.25 -21.33 -9.99
C GLY A 12 12.71 -21.77 -8.62
N ALA A 13 13.56 -21.97 -7.61
CA ALA A 13 13.03 -22.19 -6.27
C ALA A 13 12.27 -20.93 -5.82
N PRO A 14 10.95 -20.98 -5.58
CA PRO A 14 10.21 -19.83 -5.10
C PRO A 14 10.83 -19.39 -3.79
N ALA A 15 11.39 -18.19 -3.76
CA ALA A 15 11.94 -17.60 -2.56
C ALA A 15 10.85 -17.62 -1.48
N LYS A 16 11.10 -18.34 -0.38
CA LYS A 16 10.17 -18.51 0.74
C LYS A 16 9.70 -17.13 1.22
N GLY A 17 8.49 -16.73 0.83
CA GLY A 17 7.86 -15.51 1.32
C GLY A 17 7.67 -15.67 2.83
N SER A 18 8.32 -14.80 3.61
CA SER A 18 8.08 -14.74 5.06
C SER A 18 6.61 -14.36 5.27
N GLY A 19 5.87 -15.14 6.09
CA GLY A 19 4.45 -14.89 6.36
C GLY A 19 4.17 -13.47 6.89
N VAL A 20 5.17 -12.85 7.53
CA VAL A 20 5.11 -11.46 7.99
C VAL A 20 4.97 -10.47 6.82
N GLY A 21 5.63 -10.72 5.68
CA GLY A 21 5.50 -9.89 4.48
C GLY A 21 4.12 -10.00 3.82
N LEU A 22 3.47 -11.18 3.92
CA LEU A 22 2.09 -11.36 3.48
C LEU A 22 1.11 -10.62 4.41
N LEU A 23 1.30 -10.74 5.73
CA LEU A 23 0.52 -10.01 6.72
C LEU A 23 0.64 -8.50 6.57
N MET A 24 1.86 -7.98 6.35
CA MET A 24 2.07 -6.54 6.12
C MET A 24 1.37 -6.08 4.84
N ARG A 25 1.38 -6.91 3.79
CA ARG A 25 0.62 -6.68 2.55
C ARG A 25 -0.88 -6.58 2.78
N LEU A 26 -1.43 -7.57 3.47
CA LEU A 26 -2.85 -7.60 3.81
C LEU A 26 -3.21 -6.41 4.69
N PHE A 27 -2.35 -6.06 5.65
CA PHE A 27 -2.55 -4.92 6.52
C PHE A 27 -2.67 -3.61 5.73
N TRP A 28 -1.71 -3.26 4.88
CA TRP A 28 -1.80 -1.99 4.14
C TRP A 28 -2.96 -1.99 3.11
N MET A 29 -3.28 -3.15 2.49
CA MET A 29 -4.40 -3.25 1.55
C MET A 29 -5.76 -3.17 2.23
N PHE A 30 -5.96 -3.79 3.40
CA PHE A 30 -7.24 -3.80 4.10
C PHE A 30 -7.38 -2.60 5.03
N PHE A 31 -6.49 -2.46 6.01
CA PHE A 31 -6.64 -1.43 7.04
C PHE A 31 -6.53 -0.02 6.47
N GLY A 32 -5.61 0.19 5.53
CA GLY A 32 -5.42 1.47 4.87
C GLY A 32 -6.67 1.93 4.11
N ASN A 33 -7.12 1.12 3.16
CA ASN A 33 -8.24 1.48 2.29
C ASN A 33 -9.58 1.52 3.04
N ILE A 34 -9.82 0.60 3.98
CA ILE A 34 -11.06 0.61 4.79
C ILE A 34 -11.10 1.85 5.68
N ALA A 35 -10.00 2.18 6.35
CA ALA A 35 -9.93 3.41 7.15
C ALA A 35 -10.15 4.65 6.28
N LEU A 36 -9.56 4.71 5.08
CA LEU A 36 -9.71 5.84 4.18
C LEU A 36 -11.17 6.01 3.72
N ILE A 37 -11.84 4.91 3.33
CA ILE A 37 -13.26 4.93 2.93
C ILE A 37 -14.14 5.31 4.12
N GLY A 38 -13.85 4.78 5.31
CA GLY A 38 -14.57 5.08 6.53
C GLY A 38 -14.52 6.57 6.87
N VAL A 39 -13.31 7.15 6.90
CA VAL A 39 -13.11 8.58 7.20
C VAL A 39 -13.70 9.46 6.09
N ALA A 40 -13.56 9.09 4.81
CA ALA A 40 -14.23 9.81 3.72
C ALA A 40 -15.76 9.82 3.90
N GLY A 41 -16.36 8.67 4.24
CA GLY A 41 -17.79 8.55 4.48
C GLY A 41 -18.29 9.32 5.71
N LEU A 42 -17.42 9.56 6.71
CA LEU A 42 -17.72 10.48 7.81
C LEU A 42 -17.67 11.93 7.35
N LEU A 43 -16.66 12.30 6.53
CA LEU A 43 -16.54 13.64 5.95
C LEU A 43 -17.78 14.02 5.12
N PHE A 44 -18.31 13.10 4.31
CA PHE A 44 -19.53 13.31 3.52
C PHE A 44 -20.82 13.42 4.35
N ARG A 45 -20.79 13.03 5.62
CA ARG A 45 -21.95 13.09 6.52
C ARG A 45 -21.85 14.21 7.54
N ASP A 46 -20.71 14.90 7.60
CA ASP A 46 -20.49 15.98 8.53
C ASP A 46 -21.18 17.24 8.00
N ASP A 47 -21.97 17.90 8.85
CA ASP A 47 -22.65 19.15 8.51
C ASP A 47 -21.72 20.38 8.66
N GLY A 48 -20.40 20.14 8.76
CA GLY A 48 -19.36 21.15 8.87
C GLY A 48 -18.81 21.38 10.29
N GLU A 49 -19.33 20.69 11.31
CA GLU A 49 -18.88 20.86 12.70
C GLU A 49 -17.50 20.25 12.96
N GLN A 50 -17.19 19.10 12.33
CA GLN A 50 -15.95 18.35 12.55
C GLN A 50 -15.03 18.34 11.31
N LEU A 51 -15.34 19.17 10.31
CA LEU A 51 -14.64 19.18 9.02
C LEU A 51 -13.11 19.24 9.17
N VAL A 52 -12.60 20.09 10.07
CA VAL A 52 -11.15 20.23 10.30
C VAL A 52 -10.56 18.96 10.89
N GLU A 53 -11.19 18.39 11.91
CA GLU A 53 -10.71 17.20 12.62
C GLU A 53 -10.73 15.97 11.72
N LEU A 54 -11.83 15.77 10.99
CA LEU A 54 -11.99 14.70 10.02
C LEU A 54 -11.04 14.87 8.84
N SER A 55 -10.77 16.11 8.40
CA SER A 55 -9.76 16.39 7.35
C SER A 55 -8.35 16.00 7.80
N VAL A 56 -7.96 16.36 9.04
CA VAL A 56 -6.67 15.97 9.59
C VAL A 56 -6.58 14.44 9.69
N LEU A 57 -7.61 13.79 10.22
CA LEU A 57 -7.64 12.33 10.32
C LEU A 57 -7.54 11.66 8.93
N TYR A 58 -8.25 12.18 7.94
CA TYR A 58 -8.20 11.70 6.56
C TYR A 58 -6.77 11.71 6.01
N TRP A 59 -6.08 12.85 6.13
CA TRP A 59 -4.69 12.98 5.67
C TRP A 59 -3.70 12.14 6.47
N VAL A 60 -3.94 11.95 7.78
CA VAL A 60 -3.16 11.01 8.62
C VAL A 60 -3.29 9.58 8.09
N VAL A 61 -4.49 9.15 7.71
CA VAL A 61 -4.71 7.82 7.13
C VAL A 61 -3.99 7.70 5.78
N VAL A 62 -4.09 8.69 4.90
CA VAL A 62 -3.32 8.71 3.63
C VAL A 62 -1.82 8.58 3.89
N GLY A 63 -1.29 9.35 4.84
CA GLY A 63 0.11 9.28 5.26
C GLY A 63 0.50 7.90 5.79
N ALA A 64 -0.37 7.27 6.60
CA ALA A 64 -0.15 5.93 7.13
C ALA A 64 -0.13 4.84 6.03
N ILE A 65 -0.97 4.97 4.98
CA ILE A 65 -0.94 4.05 3.82
C ILE A 65 0.40 4.17 3.09
N ILE A 66 0.85 5.39 2.81
CA ILE A 66 2.14 5.61 2.13
C ILE A 66 3.31 5.13 3.02
N GLY A 67 3.27 5.46 4.31
CA GLY A 67 4.29 5.09 5.29
C GLY A 67 4.39 3.57 5.47
N SER A 68 3.26 2.88 5.59
CA SER A 68 3.24 1.41 5.67
C SER A 68 3.80 0.77 4.39
N ARG A 69 3.49 1.32 3.21
CA ARG A 69 4.08 0.87 1.94
C ARG A 69 5.59 1.12 1.87
N TRP A 70 6.06 2.23 2.43
CA TRP A 70 7.48 2.50 2.58
C TRP A 70 8.15 1.49 3.51
N LEU A 71 7.58 1.22 4.69
CA LEU A 71 8.09 0.19 5.60
C LEU A 71 8.11 -1.20 4.92
N ASP A 72 7.07 -1.59 4.20
CA ASP A 72 7.02 -2.85 3.45
C ASP A 72 8.22 -2.98 2.49
N ILE A 73 8.46 -1.95 1.68
CA ILE A 73 9.54 -1.92 0.69
C ILE A 73 10.92 -1.94 1.36
N PHE A 74 11.18 -1.03 2.29
CA PHE A 74 12.53 -0.81 2.82
C PHE A 74 12.91 -1.72 3.98
N ARG A 75 11.93 -2.17 4.79
CA ARG A 75 12.20 -2.94 6.01
C ARG A 75 11.87 -4.42 5.90
N PHE A 76 10.90 -4.79 5.07
CA PHE A 76 10.40 -6.17 4.95
C PHE A 76 10.71 -6.83 3.60
N GLY A 77 11.44 -6.14 2.71
CA GLY A 77 11.77 -6.67 1.39
C GLY A 77 10.52 -6.86 0.53
N GLY A 78 9.60 -5.89 0.63
CA GLY A 78 8.31 -5.89 -0.06
C GLY A 78 8.46 -6.25 -1.53
N ARG A 79 7.49 -6.98 -2.05
CA ARG A 79 7.48 -7.42 -3.46
C ARG A 79 6.38 -6.70 -4.24
N THR A 80 6.39 -6.84 -5.55
CA THR A 80 5.26 -6.54 -6.44
C THR A 80 4.29 -7.73 -6.47
N THR A 81 3.09 -7.55 -7.01
CA THR A 81 2.11 -8.62 -7.21
C THR A 81 2.65 -9.76 -8.09
N GLU A 82 3.65 -9.48 -8.93
CA GLU A 82 4.35 -10.43 -9.80
C GLU A 82 5.47 -11.18 -9.08
N GLY A 83 5.73 -10.88 -7.80
CA GLY A 83 6.77 -11.53 -7.00
C GLY A 83 8.15 -10.88 -7.06
N GLU A 84 8.30 -9.83 -7.87
CA GLU A 84 9.55 -9.07 -8.03
C GLU A 84 9.83 -8.17 -6.82
N PRO A 85 11.09 -7.86 -6.50
CA PRO A 85 11.44 -6.89 -5.45
C PRO A 85 10.80 -5.53 -5.71
N ALA A 86 10.07 -4.98 -4.73
CA ALA A 86 9.49 -3.66 -4.87
C ALA A 86 10.57 -2.59 -4.69
N THR A 87 10.70 -1.73 -5.70
CA THR A 87 11.61 -0.59 -5.72
C THR A 87 10.93 0.69 -5.22
N PRO A 88 11.72 1.74 -4.88
CA PRO A 88 11.19 3.07 -4.56
C PRO A 88 10.34 3.68 -5.69
N ALA A 89 10.56 3.27 -6.95
CA ALA A 89 9.74 3.70 -8.07
C ALA A 89 8.28 3.23 -7.95
N HIS A 90 8.04 2.04 -7.38
CA HIS A 90 6.67 1.58 -7.12
C HIS A 90 5.99 2.36 -6.00
N LEU A 91 6.74 2.77 -4.97
CA LEU A 91 6.21 3.67 -3.95
C LEU A 91 5.80 5.01 -4.55
N LYS A 92 6.67 5.60 -5.39
CA LYS A 92 6.37 6.85 -6.11
C LYS A 92 5.13 6.70 -6.97
N LYS A 93 5.04 5.65 -7.80
CA LYS A 93 3.86 5.37 -8.65
C LYS A 93 2.58 5.25 -7.81
N HIS A 94 2.66 4.55 -6.67
CA HIS A 94 1.52 4.39 -5.77
C HIS A 94 1.09 5.74 -5.18
N ALA A 95 2.03 6.52 -4.64
CA ALA A 95 1.75 7.84 -4.10
C ALA A 95 1.22 8.82 -5.15
N THR A 96 1.73 8.77 -6.39
CA THR A 96 1.26 9.65 -7.48
C THR A 96 -0.17 9.36 -7.93
N VAL A 97 -0.72 8.17 -7.63
CA VAL A 97 -2.13 7.87 -7.89
C VAL A 97 -2.96 8.14 -6.65
N LEU A 98 -2.49 7.69 -5.48
CA LEU A 98 -3.23 7.79 -4.23
C LEU A 98 -3.45 9.24 -3.79
N VAL A 99 -2.42 10.09 -3.83
CA VAL A 99 -2.50 11.47 -3.32
C VAL A 99 -3.48 12.33 -4.14
N PRO A 100 -3.41 12.36 -5.49
CA PRO A 100 -4.39 13.13 -6.26
C PRO A 100 -5.82 12.60 -6.10
N LEU A 101 -6.01 11.29 -6.06
CA LEU A 101 -7.35 10.71 -5.83
C LEU A 101 -7.89 11.09 -4.46
N ALA A 102 -7.05 11.01 -3.42
CA ALA A 102 -7.42 11.40 -2.07
C ALA A 102 -7.75 12.90 -1.98
N LEU A 103 -6.97 13.75 -2.65
CA LEU A 103 -7.23 15.18 -2.75
C LEU A 103 -8.59 15.48 -3.37
N VAL A 104 -8.94 14.80 -4.47
CA VAL A 104 -10.25 14.95 -5.15
C VAL A 104 -11.38 14.54 -4.22
N VAL A 105 -11.29 13.37 -3.57
CA VAL A 105 -12.33 12.90 -2.65
C VAL A 105 -12.52 13.87 -1.48
N TRP A 106 -11.42 14.32 -0.87
CA TRP A 106 -11.46 15.29 0.21
C TRP A 106 -12.08 16.62 -0.24
N ALA A 107 -11.69 17.15 -1.41
CA ALA A 107 -12.23 18.42 -1.92
C ALA A 107 -13.73 18.34 -2.21
N VAL A 108 -14.20 17.22 -2.78
CA VAL A 108 -15.63 17.00 -3.02
C VAL A 108 -16.38 16.94 -1.70
N ALA A 109 -15.84 16.26 -0.69
CA ALA A 109 -16.50 16.18 0.62
C ALA A 109 -16.43 17.50 1.42
N ALA A 110 -15.40 18.32 1.22
CA ALA A 110 -15.20 19.55 1.98
C ALA A 110 -15.93 20.77 1.37
N PHE A 111 -16.22 20.75 0.06
CA PHE A 111 -16.76 21.90 -0.66
C PHE A 111 -18.01 21.60 -1.51
N GLY A 112 -18.41 20.34 -1.65
CA GLY A 112 -19.57 19.90 -2.43
C GLY A 112 -20.80 19.71 -1.57
#